data_AF-A0A645IH19-F1
#
_entry.id   AF-A0A645IH19-F1
#
_cell.length_a   1.000
_cell.length_b   1.000
_cell.length_c   1.000
_cell.angle_alpha   90.00
_cell.angle_beta   90.00
_cell.angle_gamma   90.00
#
_symmetry.space_group_name_H-M   'P 1'
#
loop_
_entity.id
_entity.type
_entity.pdbx_description
1 polymer ?
#
loop_
_entity_poly.entity_id
_entity_poly.type
_entity_poly.pdbx_seq_one_letter_code
_entity_poly.pdbx_strand_id
1 'polypeptide(L)' 'MHGGWDSAEEAASHMAPGCEMVYHPDSRHSAVYDRLYSEYRHLYDYFGRGENDVMKRLSALKRDAEREHEGA' A
#
# COMPACT_ATOMS: atom_id res chain seq x y z
N MET A 1 31.64 7.48 33.89
CA MET A 1 31.41 6.44 32.87
C MET A 1 30.33 6.96 31.93
N HIS A 2 30.71 7.44 30.76
CA HIS A 2 29.75 7.64 29.66
C HIS A 2 29.93 6.44 28.74
N GLY A 3 29.09 5.41 28.94
CA GLY A 3 29.14 4.14 28.21
C GLY A 3 28.14 4.09 27.04
N GLY A 4 27.71 5.24 26.53
CA GLY A 4 26.76 5.37 25.44
C GLY A 4 27.26 6.33 24.38
N TRP A 5 26.56 6.37 23.25
CA TRP A 5 26.86 7.24 22.11
C TRP A 5 26.22 8.61 22.28
N ASP A 6 26.84 9.66 21.72
CA ASP A 6 26.38 11.05 21.86
C ASP A 6 25.22 11.38 20.91
N SER A 7 24.98 10.51 19.91
CA SER A 7 23.88 10.66 18.94
C SER A 7 23.29 9.32 18.48
N ALA A 8 22.07 9.37 17.94
CA ALA A 8 21.39 8.20 17.40
C ALA A 8 22.06 7.70 16.11
N GLU A 9 22.61 8.62 15.31
CA GLU A 9 23.37 8.32 14.09
C GLU A 9 24.65 7.55 14.42
N GLU A 10 25.37 7.98 15.46
CA GLU A 10 26.59 7.33 15.94
C GLU A 10 26.27 5.92 16.47
N ALA A 11 25.24 5.79 17.30
CA ALA A 11 24.76 4.48 17.77
C ALA A 11 24.37 3.56 16.60
N ALA A 12 23.63 4.09 15.61
CA ALA A 12 23.20 3.32 14.45
C ALA A 12 24.40 2.84 13.60
N SER A 13 25.44 3.67 13.43
CA SER A 13 26.63 3.27 12.65
C SER A 13 27.38 2.07 13.26
N HIS A 14 27.35 1.94 14.60
CA HIS A 14 28.05 0.89 15.33
C HIS A 14 27.19 -0.33 15.65
N MET A 15 25.87 -0.15 15.72
CA MET A 15 24.93 -1.18 16.16
C MET A 15 24.03 -1.72 15.03
N ALA A 16 23.90 -0.99 13.91
CA ALA A 16 23.07 -1.45 12.81
C ALA A 16 23.72 -2.67 12.14
N PRO A 17 23.01 -3.81 12.05
CA PRO A 17 23.49 -4.93 11.26
C PRO A 17 23.57 -4.53 9.79
N GLY A 18 24.56 -5.05 9.08
CA GLY A 18 24.67 -4.85 7.64
C GLY A 18 23.44 -5.43 6.91
N CYS A 19 23.00 -4.74 5.86
CA CYS A 19 22.00 -5.30 4.95
C CYS A 19 22.70 -6.23 3.96
N GLU A 20 22.54 -7.54 4.13
CA GLU A 20 23.20 -8.55 3.27
C GLU A 20 22.66 -8.57 1.83
N MET A 21 21.42 -8.13 1.64
CA MET A 21 20.75 -8.20 0.35
C MET A 21 19.99 -6.92 0.05
N VAL A 22 20.46 -6.21 -0.97
CA VAL A 22 19.85 -4.97 -1.47
C VAL A 22 19.27 -5.26 -2.85
N TYR A 23 17.98 -4.97 -3.02
CA TYR A 23 17.31 -5.07 -4.30
C TYR A 23 17.42 -3.75 -5.04
N HIS A 24 18.10 -3.78 -6.19
CA HIS A 24 18.20 -2.62 -7.08
C HIS A 24 17.13 -2.69 -8.17
N PRO A 25 16.48 -1.56 -8.51
CA PRO A 25 15.51 -1.53 -9.59
C PRO A 25 16.19 -1.77 -10.94
N ASP A 26 15.64 -2.69 -11.75
CA ASP A 26 15.97 -2.77 -13.18
C ASP A 26 15.19 -1.67 -13.91
N SER A 27 15.91 -0.76 -14.58
CA SER A 27 15.33 0.38 -15.28
C SER A 27 14.30 -0.01 -16.34
N ARG A 28 14.45 -1.20 -16.95
CA ARG A 28 13.51 -1.73 -17.95
C ARG A 28 12.19 -2.15 -17.30
N HIS A 29 12.25 -2.75 -16.11
CA HIS A 29 11.05 -3.13 -15.37
C HIS A 29 10.37 -1.91 -14.74
N SER A 30 11.14 -0.94 -14.23
CA SER A 30 10.60 0.30 -13.66
C SER A 30 9.66 1.00 -14.65
N ALA A 31 10.08 1.17 -15.90
CA ALA A 31 9.26 1.83 -16.92
C ALA A 31 7.96 1.07 -17.24
N VAL A 32 7.94 -0.26 -17.10
CA VAL A 32 6.73 -1.07 -17.25
C VAL A 32 5.82 -0.89 -16.04
N TYR A 33 6.39 -0.93 -14.83
CA TYR A 33 5.63 -0.71 -13.60
C TYR A 33 5.06 0.69 -13.49
N ASP A 34 5.73 1.71 -14.04
CA ASP A 34 5.18 3.08 -14.10
C ASP A 34 3.88 3.13 -14.90
N ARG A 35 3.82 2.42 -16.05
CA ARG A 35 2.60 2.31 -16.87
C ARG A 35 1.52 1.51 -16.18
N LEU A 36 1.87 0.42 -15.50
CA LEU A 36 0.90 -0.36 -14.73
C LEU A 36 0.35 0.46 -13.55
N TYR A 37 1.21 1.25 -12.91
CA TYR A 37 0.84 2.09 -11.78
C TYR A 37 -0.08 3.24 -12.21
N SER A 38 0.10 3.82 -13.40
CA SER A 38 -0.82 4.84 -13.91
C SER A 38 -2.23 4.27 -14.11
N GLU A 39 -2.36 3.07 -14.69
CA GLU A 39 -3.66 2.40 -14.84
C GLU A 39 -4.28 2.05 -13.49
N TYR A 40 -3.47 1.51 -12.56
CA TYR A 40 -3.91 1.27 -11.20
C TYR A 40 -4.45 2.54 -10.54
N ARG A 41 -3.75 3.67 -10.70
CA ARG A 41 -4.14 4.94 -10.11
C ARG A 41 -5.46 5.45 -10.68
N HIS A 42 -5.68 5.31 -11.99
CA HIS A 42 -6.96 5.65 -12.60
C HIS A 42 -8.11 4.82 -12.01
N LEU A 43 -7.92 3.50 -11.89
CA LEU A 43 -8.93 2.63 -11.27
C LEU A 43 -9.12 2.97 -9.79
N TYR A 44 -8.03 3.22 -9.05
CA TYR A 44 -8.07 3.57 -7.64
C TYR A 44 -8.84 4.87 -7.40
N ASP A 45 -8.56 5.90 -8.19
CA ASP A 45 -9.27 7.18 -8.08
C ASP A 45 -10.75 7.02 -8.47
N TYR A 46 -11.04 6.29 -9.55
CA TYR A 46 -12.41 6.04 -10.01
C TYR A 46 -13.27 5.30 -8.99
N PHE A 47 -12.75 4.23 -8.39
CA PHE A 47 -13.46 3.42 -7.39
C PHE A 47 -13.37 3.99 -5.96
N GLY A 48 -12.36 4.80 -5.66
CA GLY A 48 -11.99 5.18 -4.28
C GLY A 48 -12.24 6.63 -3.92
N ARG A 49 -12.17 7.59 -4.87
CA ARG A 49 -12.33 9.03 -4.56
C ARG A 49 -13.77 9.55 -4.67
N GLY A 50 -14.75 8.68 -4.89
CA GLY A 50 -16.17 9.02 -4.85
C GLY A 50 -16.74 9.58 -6.16
N GLU A 51 -15.94 9.63 -7.24
CA GLU A 51 -16.46 9.94 -8.58
C GLU A 51 -17.43 8.83 -9.07
N ASN A 52 -17.19 7.58 -8.65
CA ASN A 52 -18.17 6.50 -8.77
C ASN A 52 -18.22 5.61 -7.51
N ASP A 53 -19.24 5.81 -6.67
CA ASP A 53 -19.52 5.00 -5.46
C ASP A 53 -20.04 3.57 -5.76
N VAL A 54 -19.65 2.96 -6.87
CA VAL A 54 -20.15 1.65 -7.31
C VAL A 54 -19.91 0.55 -6.28
N MET A 55 -18.76 0.55 -5.61
CA MET A 55 -18.45 -0.42 -4.56
C MET A 55 -19.44 -0.31 -3.39
N LYS A 56 -19.77 0.91 -2.95
CA LYS A 56 -20.75 1.14 -1.87
C LYS A 56 -22.14 0.68 -2.28
N ARG A 57 -22.57 0.98 -3.51
CA ARG A 57 -23.89 0.55 -4.03
C ARG A 57 -24.00 -0.97 -4.10
N LEU A 58 -22.98 -1.65 -4.63
CA LEU A 58 -22.96 -3.11 -4.69
C LEU A 58 -22.95 -3.73 -3.28
N SER A 59 -22.19 -3.17 -2.34
CA SER A 59 -22.24 -3.60 -0.94
C SER A 59 -23.62 -3.40 -0.30
N ALA A 60 -24.33 -2.31 -0.61
CA ALA A 60 -25.69 -2.09 -0.13
C ALA A 60 -26.67 -3.12 -0.70
N LEU A 61 -26.66 -3.31 -2.02
CA LEU A 61 -27.50 -4.30 -2.71
C LEU A 61 -27.28 -5.72 -2.16
N LYS A 62 -26.02 -6.10 -1.91
CA LYS A 62 -25.69 -7.38 -1.28
C LYS A 62 -26.37 -7.52 0.08
N ARG A 63 -26.28 -6.51 0.94
CA ARG A 63 -26.88 -6.52 2.30
C ARG A 63 -28.40 -6.54 2.26
N ASP A 64 -29.00 -5.91 1.27
CA ASP A 64 -30.46 -5.91 1.09
C ASP A 64 -30.94 -7.30 0.66
N ALA A 65 -30.26 -7.92 -0.31
CA ALA A 65 -30.54 -9.30 -0.72
C ALA A 65 -30.36 -10.32 0.42
N GLU A 66 -29.35 -10.16 1.26
CA GLU A 66 -29.14 -11.01 2.45
C GLU A 66 -30.29 -10.85 3.46
N ARG A 67 -30.77 -9.63 3.69
CA ARG A 67 -31.90 -9.37 4.61
C ARG A 67 -33.23 -9.91 4.11
N GLU A 68 -33.48 -9.81 2.80
CA GLU A 68 -34.68 -10.40 2.17
C GLU A 68 -34.67 -11.93 2.27
N HIS A 69 -33.48 -12.56 2.19
CA HIS A 69 -33.33 -14.00 2.31
C HIS A 69 -33.41 -14.51 3.77
N GLU A 70 -33.06 -13.70 4.77
CA GLU A 70 -33.19 -14.05 6.19
C GLU A 70 -34.61 -13.82 6.75
N GLY A 71 -35.42 -13.01 6.06
CA GLY A 71 -36.82 -12.74 6.41
C GLY A 71 -37.85 -13.66 5.75
N ALA A 72 -37.41 -14.60 4.90
CA ALA A 72 -38.22 -15.63 4.23
C ALA A 72 -38.06 -16.99 4.92
#